data_AF-A0A5K7S4C4-F1
#
_entry.id   AF-A0A5K7S4C4-F1
#
_cell.length_a   1.000
_cell.length_b   1.000
_cell.length_c   1.000
_cell.angle_alpha   90.00
_cell.angle_beta   90.00
_cell.angle_gamma   90.00
#
_symmetry.space_group_name_H-M   'P 1'
#
loop_
_entity.id
_entity.type
_entity.pdbx_description
1 polymer ?
#
loop_
_entity_poly.entity_id
_entity_poly.type
_entity_poly.pdbx_seq_one_letter_code
_entity_poly.pdbx_strand_id
1 'polypeptide(L)'
;MTNLKHINKPEIKVDEVLLTIDNIKWENGHEFSYNGSSFLLFLLTLAEHQQNESREEAEYFESTGGKDGWDIYLLETLSEEKRRKNLFHEIIECNLRDQDYSNSEAHNIALDEEQKIFGKRK
;
A
#
# COMPACT_ATOMS: atom_id res chain seq x y z
N MET A 1 28.66 24.40 1.53
CA MET A 1 27.88 24.10 2.75
C MET A 1 26.67 23.30 2.32
N THR A 2 26.67 22.01 2.63
CA THR A 2 25.61 21.06 2.30
C THR A 2 24.40 21.35 3.18
N ASN A 3 23.32 21.89 2.60
CA ASN A 3 22.03 21.96 3.26
C ASN A 3 21.49 20.53 3.38
N LEU A 4 21.76 19.91 4.53
CA LEU A 4 21.04 18.72 4.99
C LEU A 4 19.56 19.12 5.12
N LYS A 5 18.76 18.80 4.11
CA LYS A 5 17.31 18.75 4.25
C LYS A 5 17.01 17.76 5.37
N HIS A 6 16.79 18.26 6.58
CA HIS A 6 16.05 17.53 7.59
C HIS A 6 14.62 17.42 7.08
N ILE A 7 14.37 16.43 6.22
CA ILE A 7 13.02 15.95 5.97
C ILE A 7 12.66 15.24 7.26
N ASN A 8 11.81 15.85 8.09
CA ASN A 8 11.23 15.14 9.22
C ASN A 8 10.54 13.90 8.64
N LYS A 9 11.01 12.72 9.02
CA LYS A 9 10.34 11.48 8.64
C LYS A 9 8.88 11.59 9.15
N PRO A 10 7.90 11.26 8.32
CA PRO A 10 6.50 11.29 8.72
C PRO A 10 6.30 10.32 9.88
N GLU A 11 5.51 10.70 10.87
CA GLU A 11 5.16 9.82 11.97
C GLU A 11 4.11 8.81 11.46
N ILE A 12 4.56 7.57 11.20
CA ILE A 12 3.67 6.48 10.83
C ILE A 12 3.14 5.82 12.10
N LYS A 13 1.84 5.91 12.32
CA LYS A 13 1.16 5.24 13.43
C LYS A 13 0.90 3.78 13.08
N VAL A 14 1.94 2.95 13.18
CA VAL A 14 1.92 1.53 12.79
C VAL A 14 0.74 0.77 13.42
N ASP A 15 0.44 1.00 14.70
CA ASP A 15 -0.67 0.33 15.38
C ASP A 15 -2.04 0.68 14.76
N GLU A 16 -2.23 1.92 14.30
CA GLU A 16 -3.46 2.34 13.61
C GLU A 16 -3.57 1.69 12.21
N VAL A 17 -2.45 1.54 11.50
CA VAL A 17 -2.41 0.82 10.21
C VAL A 17 -2.77 -0.66 10.41
N LEU A 18 -2.17 -1.32 11.40
CA LEU A 18 -2.46 -2.72 11.71
C LEU A 18 -3.91 -2.92 12.13
N LEU A 19 -4.44 -2.01 12.96
CA LEU A 19 -5.86 -2.02 13.34
C LEU A 19 -6.77 -1.80 12.13
N THR A 20 -6.38 -0.94 11.18
CA THR A 20 -7.12 -0.77 9.92
C THR A 20 -7.19 -2.09 9.17
N ILE A 21 -6.06 -2.78 9.01
CA ILE A 21 -5.97 -4.08 8.34
C ILE A 21 -6.77 -5.17 9.07
N ASP A 22 -6.73 -5.20 10.41
CA ASP A 22 -7.48 -6.16 11.23
C ASP A 22 -9.00 -6.05 11.04
N ASN A 23 -9.49 -4.87 10.64
CA ASN A 23 -10.90 -4.60 10.41
C ASN A 23 -11.34 -4.85 8.96
N ILE A 24 -10.40 -5.20 8.07
CA ILE A 24 -10.71 -5.42 6.66
C ILE A 24 -11.52 -6.71 6.49
N LYS A 25 -12.59 -6.59 5.71
CA LYS A 25 -13.27 -7.75 5.15
C LYS A 25 -12.54 -8.14 3.88
N TRP A 26 -11.98 -9.33 3.85
CA TRP A 26 -11.26 -9.87 2.68
C TRP A 26 -12.24 -10.29 1.57
N GLU A 27 -12.92 -9.31 0.99
CA GLU A 27 -13.85 -9.43 -0.11
C GLU A 27 -13.47 -8.48 -1.24
N ASN A 28 -13.88 -8.79 -2.47
CA ASN A 28 -13.54 -7.98 -3.63
C ASN A 28 -14.34 -6.67 -3.65
N GLY A 29 -13.67 -5.54 -3.86
CA GLY A 29 -14.30 -4.22 -3.83
C GLY A 29 -14.56 -3.68 -2.42
N HIS A 30 -13.70 -4.02 -1.46
CA HIS A 30 -13.85 -3.53 -0.08
C HIS A 30 -13.32 -2.10 0.07
N GLU A 31 -14.21 -1.17 0.40
CA GLU A 31 -13.87 0.23 0.68
C GLU A 31 -13.41 0.42 2.13
N PHE A 32 -12.31 1.14 2.32
CA PHE A 32 -11.82 1.53 3.65
C PHE A 32 -11.03 2.85 3.58
N SER A 33 -10.62 3.38 4.73
CA SER A 33 -9.83 4.62 4.79
C SER A 33 -8.79 4.56 5.90
N TYR A 34 -7.69 5.28 5.70
CA TYR A 34 -6.64 5.48 6.70
C TYR A 34 -6.11 6.91 6.57
N ASN A 35 -6.11 7.64 7.69
CA ASN A 35 -5.50 8.97 7.80
C ASN A 35 -5.88 9.95 6.67
N GLY A 36 -7.16 9.97 6.28
CA GLY A 36 -7.70 10.85 5.23
C GLY A 36 -7.57 10.30 3.80
N SER A 37 -6.79 9.23 3.59
CA SER A 37 -6.72 8.51 2.33
C SER A 37 -7.85 7.47 2.25
N SER A 38 -8.52 7.41 1.10
CA SER A 38 -9.56 6.43 0.79
C SER A 38 -9.01 5.32 -0.09
N PHE A 39 -9.46 4.10 0.14
CA PHE A 39 -8.95 2.90 -0.51
C PHE A 39 -10.08 2.00 -0.98
N LEU A 40 -9.89 1.34 -2.13
CA LEU A 40 -10.73 0.27 -2.64
C LEU A 40 -9.87 -0.98 -2.87
N LEU A 41 -10.09 -2.02 -2.06
CA LEU A 41 -9.36 -3.27 -2.13
C LEU A 41 -10.04 -4.24 -3.10
N PHE A 42 -9.28 -4.70 -4.09
CA PHE A 42 -9.64 -5.77 -5.00
C PHE A 42 -8.83 -7.03 -4.69
N LEU A 43 -9.53 -8.17 -4.64
CA LEU A 43 -8.92 -9.49 -4.55
C LEU A 43 -9.04 -10.17 -5.90
N LEU A 44 -7.92 -10.24 -6.61
CA LEU A 44 -7.83 -10.80 -7.96
C LEU A 44 -7.61 -12.31 -7.89
N THR A 45 -8.38 -13.04 -8.69
CA THR A 45 -8.04 -14.41 -9.09
C THR A 45 -6.76 -14.41 -9.94
N LEU A 46 -6.08 -15.56 -10.03
CA LEU A 46 -4.89 -15.68 -10.89
C LEU A 46 -5.21 -15.39 -12.37
N ALA A 47 -6.42 -15.74 -12.82
CA ALA A 47 -6.85 -15.51 -14.19
C ALA A 47 -7.08 -14.01 -14.49
N GLU A 48 -7.69 -13.27 -13.56
CA GLU A 48 -7.86 -11.81 -13.68
C GLU A 48 -6.51 -11.10 -13.64
N HIS A 49 -5.59 -11.57 -12.79
CA HIS A 49 -4.23 -11.04 -12.73
C HIS A 49 -3.50 -11.18 -14.07
N GLN A 50 -3.50 -12.36 -14.68
CA GLN A 50 -2.84 -12.61 -15.97
C GLN A 50 -3.46 -11.83 -17.13
N GLN A 51 -4.77 -11.55 -17.07
CA GLN A 51 -5.45 -10.71 -18.06
C GLN A 51 -5.10 -9.21 -17.89
N ASN A 52 -4.80 -8.79 -16.66
CA ASN A 52 -4.35 -7.43 -16.36
C ASN A 52 -2.84 -7.25 -16.62
N GLU A 53 -2.02 -8.27 -16.36
CA GLU A 53 -0.56 -8.32 -16.60
C GLU A 53 -0.15 -8.21 -18.07
N SER A 54 -1.05 -8.42 -19.04
CA SER A 54 -0.75 -8.13 -20.45
C SER A 54 -0.57 -6.62 -20.72
N ARG A 55 -0.68 -5.79 -19.68
CA ARG A 55 -0.20 -4.41 -19.58
C ARG A 55 0.83 -4.39 -18.45
N GLU A 56 2.11 -4.54 -18.82
CA GLU A 56 3.34 -4.32 -18.03
C GLU A 56 3.26 -4.49 -16.49
N GLU A 57 3.91 -5.54 -15.98
CA GLU A 57 4.47 -5.67 -14.63
C GLU A 57 3.50 -5.50 -13.43
N ALA A 58 2.96 -6.64 -12.99
CA ALA A 58 2.17 -6.88 -11.78
C ALA A 58 2.85 -6.60 -10.42
N GLU A 59 3.78 -5.67 -10.34
CA GLU A 59 4.25 -5.14 -9.05
C GLU A 59 3.79 -3.70 -8.78
N TYR A 60 3.15 -3.03 -9.74
CA TYR A 60 2.70 -1.65 -9.54
C TYR A 60 1.70 -1.23 -10.63
N PHE A 61 0.45 -0.96 -10.27
CA PHE A 61 -0.44 -0.15 -11.10
C PHE A 61 -0.57 1.24 -10.47
N GLU A 62 -0.12 2.25 -11.20
CA GLU A 62 -0.35 3.66 -10.86
C GLU A 62 -1.87 3.90 -10.78
N SER A 63 -2.36 4.38 -9.64
CA SER A 63 -3.76 4.76 -9.44
C SER A 63 -4.25 5.60 -10.63
N THR A 64 -5.21 5.05 -11.37
CA THR A 64 -5.90 5.78 -12.45
C THR A 64 -7.07 6.55 -11.86
N GLY A 65 -6.81 7.49 -10.94
CA GLY A 65 -7.86 8.29 -10.34
C GLY A 65 -7.32 9.54 -9.67
N GLY A 66 -7.55 10.71 -10.27
CA GLY A 66 -7.25 11.98 -9.62
C GLY A 66 -8.09 12.17 -8.35
N LYS A 67 -7.50 12.77 -7.32
CA LYS A 67 -8.11 13.32 -6.08
C LYS A 67 -9.01 12.42 -5.20
N ASP A 68 -9.47 11.25 -5.63
CA ASP A 68 -10.57 10.52 -4.96
C ASP A 68 -10.24 9.07 -4.53
N GLY A 69 -9.00 8.80 -4.09
CA GLY A 69 -8.61 7.53 -3.43
C GLY A 69 -7.69 6.60 -4.24
N TRP A 70 -7.42 5.43 -3.68
CA TRP A 70 -6.45 4.44 -4.17
C TRP A 70 -7.07 3.06 -4.35
N ASP A 71 -6.94 2.49 -5.55
CA ASP A 71 -7.25 1.08 -5.76
C ASP A 71 -6.05 0.21 -5.35
N ILE A 72 -6.29 -0.81 -4.54
CA ILE A 72 -5.26 -1.78 -4.13
C ILE A 72 -5.66 -3.15 -4.66
N TYR A 73 -4.74 -3.81 -5.37
CA TYR A 73 -4.99 -5.13 -5.96
C TYR A 73 -4.10 -6.17 -5.29
N LEU A 74 -4.71 -7.21 -4.70
CA LEU A 74 -3.98 -8.34 -4.12
C LEU A 74 -4.48 -9.66 -4.72
N LEU A 75 -3.59 -10.63 -4.88
CA LEU A 75 -3.98 -11.97 -5.30
C LEU A 75 -4.74 -12.69 -4.18
N GLU A 76 -5.91 -13.25 -4.51
CA GLU A 76 -6.71 -14.04 -3.57
C GLU A 76 -5.97 -15.30 -3.08
N THR A 77 -5.03 -15.79 -3.89
CA THR A 77 -4.24 -17.00 -3.62
C THR A 77 -3.13 -16.77 -2.60
N LEU A 78 -2.83 -15.50 -2.25
CA LEU A 78 -1.89 -15.19 -1.18
C LEU A 78 -2.45 -15.66 0.16
N SER A 79 -1.55 -16.15 1.04
CA SER A 79 -1.92 -16.36 2.44
C SER A 79 -2.33 -15.04 3.09
N GLU A 80 -3.17 -15.11 4.11
CA GLU A 80 -3.62 -13.91 4.83
C GLU A 80 -2.45 -13.08 5.36
N GLU A 81 -1.42 -13.73 5.92
CA GLU A 81 -0.19 -13.06 6.36
C GLU A 81 0.48 -12.26 5.23
N LYS A 82 0.57 -12.84 4.02
CA LYS A 82 1.14 -12.14 2.86
C LYS A 82 0.25 -10.99 2.40
N ARG A 83 -1.08 -11.17 2.40
CA ARG A 83 -2.01 -10.08 2.06
C ARG A 83 -1.92 -8.94 3.05
N ARG A 84 -1.87 -9.23 4.36
CA ARG A 84 -1.68 -8.23 5.42
C ARG A 84 -0.39 -7.46 5.24
N LYS A 85 0.72 -8.16 4.97
CA LYS A 85 2.02 -7.53 4.73
C LYS A 85 1.99 -6.60 3.52
N ASN A 86 1.49 -7.08 2.38
CA ASN A 86 1.41 -6.27 1.17
C ASN A 86 0.48 -5.07 1.39
N LEU A 87 -0.69 -5.29 2.01
CA LEU A 87 -1.64 -4.22 2.28
C LEU A 87 -1.10 -3.15 3.23
N PHE A 88 -0.31 -3.55 4.23
CA PHE A 88 0.41 -2.62 5.11
C PHE A 88 1.34 -1.70 4.33
N HIS A 89 2.11 -2.26 3.38
CA HIS A 89 2.97 -1.50 2.50
C HIS A 89 2.17 -0.48 1.68
N GLU A 90 1.14 -0.95 0.97
CA GLU A 90 0.34 -0.12 0.07
C GLU A 90 -0.36 1.03 0.81
N ILE A 91 -0.93 0.78 2.00
CA ILE A 91 -1.60 1.81 2.81
C ILE A 91 -0.62 2.93 3.17
N ILE A 92 0.59 2.59 3.61
CA ILE A 92 1.58 3.59 4.01
C ILE A 92 2.09 4.35 2.78
N GLU A 93 2.45 3.65 1.71
CA GLU A 93 2.98 4.29 0.50
C GLU A 93 1.97 5.28 -0.08
N CYS A 94 0.71 4.86 -0.24
CA CYS A 94 -0.37 5.71 -0.74
C CYS A 94 -0.65 6.90 0.18
N ASN A 95 -0.72 6.67 1.49
CA ASN A 95 -0.97 7.76 2.45
C ASN A 95 0.15 8.80 2.47
N LEU A 96 1.39 8.39 2.22
CA LEU A 96 2.53 9.30 2.07
C LEU A 96 2.47 10.08 0.76
N ARG A 97 2.05 9.44 -0.33
CA ARG A 97 1.85 10.12 -1.62
C ARG A 97 0.75 11.18 -1.55
N ASP A 98 -0.32 10.93 -0.79
CA ASP A 98 -1.35 11.94 -0.49
C ASP A 98 -0.83 13.12 0.36
N GLN A 99 0.31 12.96 1.03
CA GLN A 99 1.01 14.00 1.80
C GLN A 99 2.15 14.65 1.01
N ASP A 100 2.11 14.57 -0.32
CA ASP A 100 3.10 15.16 -1.25
C ASP A 100 4.52 14.57 -1.16
N TYR A 101 4.70 13.39 -0.56
CA TYR A 101 5.98 12.66 -0.67
C TYR A 101 6.17 12.12 -2.08
N SER A 102 7.41 12.18 -2.59
CA SER A 102 7.71 11.58 -3.89
C SER A 102 7.52 10.07 -3.86
N ASN A 103 7.23 9.46 -5.02
CA ASN A 103 7.02 8.01 -5.11
C ASN A 103 8.17 7.20 -4.49
N SER A 104 9.41 7.61 -4.78
CA SER A 104 10.60 6.94 -4.23
C SER A 104 10.74 7.12 -2.71
N GLU A 105 10.42 8.29 -2.17
CA GLU A 105 10.47 8.52 -0.72
C GLU A 105 9.38 7.72 0.00
N ALA A 106 8.15 7.77 -0.52
CA ALA A 106 7.01 7.03 0.02
C ALA A 106 7.28 5.52 0.07
N HIS A 107 7.74 4.96 -1.05
CA HIS A 107 8.09 3.53 -1.16
C HIS A 107 9.17 3.12 -0.16
N ASN A 108 10.26 3.89 -0.07
CA ASN A 108 11.36 3.56 0.84
C ASN A 108 10.92 3.62 2.31
N ILE A 109 10.08 4.59 2.68
CA ILE A 109 9.53 4.69 4.04
C ILE A 109 8.58 3.52 4.32
N ALA A 110 7.67 3.20 3.39
CA ALA A 110 6.75 2.07 3.53
C ALA A 110 7.50 0.74 3.67
N LEU A 111 8.54 0.53 2.86
CA LEU A 111 9.39 -0.66 2.91
C LEU A 111 10.15 -0.75 4.24
N ASP A 112 10.72 0.37 4.73
CA ASP A 112 11.39 0.43 6.02
C ASP A 112 10.44 0.02 7.16
N GLU A 113 9.20 0.53 7.18
CA GLU A 113 8.21 0.16 8.20
C GLU A 113 7.71 -1.29 8.04
N GLU A 114 7.45 -1.75 6.81
CA GLU A 114 7.06 -3.14 6.53
C GLU A 114 8.10 -4.11 7.10
N GLN A 115 9.38 -3.84 6.84
CA GLN A 115 10.47 -4.72 7.27
C GLN A 115 10.67 -4.76 8.78
N LYS A 116 10.33 -3.69 9.51
CA LYS A 116 10.37 -3.70 10.98
C LYS A 116 9.32 -4.64 11.57
N ILE A 117 8.16 -4.78 10.92
CA ILE A 117 7.02 -5.55 11.43
C ILE A 117 7.03 -6.98 10.90
N PHE A 118 7.25 -7.17 9.60
CA PHE A 118 7.13 -8.46 8.92
C PHE A 118 8.48 -9.09 8.53
N GLY A 119 9.58 -8.40 8.79
CA GLY A 119 10.92 -8.83 8.38
C GLY A 119 11.20 -8.56 6.90
N LYS A 120 12.36 -9.04 6.42
CA LYS A 120 12.80 -8.77 5.05
C LYS A 120 11.84 -9.35 4.00
N ARG A 121 11.54 -8.56 2.97
CA ARG A 121 10.88 -9.02 1.74
C ARG A 121 11.77 -10.10 1.11
N LYS A 122 11.24 -11.33 1.00
CA LYS A 122 11.87 -12.47 0.34
C LYS A 122 11.29 -12.66 -1.04
#